data_AF-A0A482UD74-F1
#
_entry.id   AF-A0A482UD74-F1
#
_cell.length_a   1.000
_cell.length_b   1.000
_cell.length_c   1.000
_cell.angle_alpha   90.00
_cell.angle_beta   90.00
_cell.angle_gamma   90.00
#
_symmetry.space_group_name_H-M   'P 1'
#
loop_
_entity.id
_entity.type
_entity.pdbx_description
1 polymer ?
#
loop_
_entity_poly.entity_id
_entity_poly.type
_entity_poly.pdbx_seq_one_letter_code
_entity_poly.pdbx_strand_id
1 'polypeptide(L)'
;MFAESEMTEIMRKANEAETAYHLEQSRKLDEALAYVATLVSPRKMQHIKEYIAESEITSDFEITETHGGHKEDCIGYAFRYAYIDQRNGYLGDDCSGEIWIPLPKGKFLKFHFAM
;
A
#
# COMPACT_ATOMS: atom_id res chain seq x y z
N MET A 1 15.41 27.56 22.04
CA MET A 1 14.30 27.05 22.87
C MET A 1 13.05 27.66 22.26
N PHE A 2 12.20 26.87 21.61
CA PHE A 2 10.95 27.38 21.03
C PHE A 2 10.01 27.80 22.17
N ALA A 3 9.21 28.86 21.98
CA ALA A 3 8.20 29.23 22.96
C ALA A 3 7.12 28.13 23.05
N GLU A 4 6.54 27.88 24.22
CA GLU A 4 5.53 26.82 24.43
C GLU A 4 4.32 26.94 23.47
N SER A 5 3.96 28.17 23.09
CA SER A 5 2.93 28.45 22.10
C SER A 5 3.31 28.01 20.68
N GLU A 6 4.58 28.17 20.29
CA GLU A 6 5.08 27.72 18.97
C GLU A 6 5.09 26.19 18.90
N MET A 7 5.50 25.52 19.99
CA MET A 7 5.46 24.05 20.05
C MET A 7 4.04 23.50 19.96
N THR A 8 3.09 24.15 20.62
CA THR A 8 1.68 23.75 20.57
C THR A 8 1.10 23.92 19.17
N GLU A 9 1.43 25.00 18.46
CA GLU A 9 0.97 25.21 17.09
C GLU A 9 1.61 24.22 16.11
N ILE A 10 2.90 23.90 16.27
CA ILE A 10 3.59 22.88 15.47
C ILE A 10 2.96 21.51 15.67
N MET A 11 2.71 21.09 16.91
CA MET A 11 2.05 19.80 17.21
C MET A 11 0.64 19.74 16.61
N ARG A 12 -0.14 20.81 16.70
CA ARG A 12 -1.48 20.87 16.09
C ARG A 12 -1.41 20.70 14.57
N LYS A 13 -0.52 21.44 13.89
CA LYS A 13 -0.36 21.35 12.43
C LYS A 13 0.14 19.98 11.99
N ALA A 14 1.03 19.35 12.77
CA ALA A 14 1.49 17.99 12.52
C ALA A 14 0.33 16.98 12.60
N ASN A 15 -0.48 17.05 13.66
CA ASN A 15 -1.64 16.18 13.84
C ASN A 15 -2.70 16.37 12.74
N GLU A 16 -2.94 17.62 12.30
CA GLU A 16 -3.85 17.92 11.20
C GLU A 16 -3.34 17.36 9.86
N ALA A 17 -2.03 17.49 9.60
CA ALA A 17 -1.41 16.94 8.40
C ALA A 17 -1.43 15.41 8.39
N GLU A 18 -1.14 14.77 9.51
CA GLU A 18 -1.21 13.31 9.70
C GLU A 18 -2.65 12.81 9.46
N THR A 19 -3.64 13.46 10.06
CA THR A 19 -5.05 13.11 9.86
C THR A 19 -5.46 13.23 8.39
N ALA A 20 -5.11 14.33 7.73
CA ALA A 20 -5.41 14.54 6.31
C ALA A 20 -4.74 13.49 5.42
N TYR A 21 -3.49 13.12 5.73
CA TYR A 21 -2.76 12.07 5.03
C TYR A 21 -3.46 10.71 5.16
N HIS A 22 -3.84 10.31 6.37
CA HIS A 22 -4.55 9.04 6.58
C HIS A 22 -5.91 8.98 5.85
N LEU A 23 -6.67 10.08 5.87
CA LEU A 23 -7.92 10.15 5.10
C LEU A 23 -7.69 9.98 3.60
N GLU A 24 -6.67 10.65 3.05
CA GLU A 24 -6.37 10.55 1.62
C GLU A 24 -5.89 9.14 1.23
N GLN A 25 -5.06 8.51 2.05
CA GLN A 25 -4.63 7.12 1.80
C GLN A 25 -5.80 6.13 1.90
N SER A 26 -6.71 6.32 2.86
CA SER A 26 -7.96 5.54 2.95
C SER A 26 -8.81 5.70 1.68
N ARG A 27 -8.96 6.94 1.18
CA ARG A 27 -9.72 7.22 -0.04
C ARG A 27 -9.10 6.53 -1.26
N LYS A 28 -7.78 6.61 -1.42
CA LYS A 28 -7.06 5.93 -2.51
C LYS A 28 -7.22 4.42 -2.45
N LEU A 29 -7.14 3.84 -1.25
CA LEU A 29 -7.39 2.41 -1.04
C LEU A 29 -8.81 2.04 -1.48
N ASP A 30 -9.83 2.77 -1.02
CA ASP A 30 -11.22 2.50 -1.35
C ASP A 30 -11.49 2.60 -2.86
N GLU A 31 -10.94 3.61 -3.53
CA GLU A 31 -11.04 3.80 -4.99
C GLU A 31 -10.37 2.66 -5.76
N ALA A 32 -9.14 2.28 -5.36
CA ALA A 32 -8.42 1.19 -5.98
C ALA A 32 -9.15 -0.15 -5.79
N LEU A 33 -9.63 -0.44 -4.57
CA LEU A 33 -10.37 -1.66 -4.27
C LEU A 33 -11.71 -1.71 -5.00
N ALA A 34 -12.43 -0.59 -5.11
CA ALA A 34 -13.66 -0.52 -5.89
C ALA A 34 -13.40 -0.86 -7.36
N TYR A 35 -12.32 -0.34 -7.94
CA TYR A 35 -11.92 -0.67 -9.31
C TYR A 35 -11.55 -2.15 -9.45
N VAL A 36 -10.72 -2.69 -8.55
CA VAL A 36 -10.31 -4.10 -8.55
C VAL A 36 -11.52 -5.03 -8.47
N ALA A 37 -12.52 -4.70 -7.65
CA ALA A 37 -13.75 -5.47 -7.52
C ALA A 37 -14.55 -5.58 -8.84
N THR A 38 -14.40 -4.62 -9.77
CA THR A 38 -15.00 -4.72 -11.11
C THR A 38 -14.26 -5.69 -12.05
N LEU A 39 -13.02 -6.04 -11.71
CA LEU A 39 -12.13 -6.84 -12.57
C LEU A 39 -11.98 -8.29 -12.10
N VAL A 40 -12.04 -8.54 -10.80
CA VAL A 40 -11.71 -9.86 -10.23
C VAL A 40 -12.92 -10.54 -9.60
N SER A 41 -12.83 -11.86 -9.44
CA SER A 41 -13.87 -12.61 -8.71
C SER A 41 -13.89 -12.22 -7.23
N PRO A 42 -15.03 -12.38 -6.51
CA PRO A 42 -15.13 -12.07 -5.08
C PRO A 42 -14.06 -12.79 -4.24
N ARG A 43 -13.75 -14.05 -4.57
CA ARG A 43 -12.67 -14.81 -3.91
C ARG A 43 -11.31 -14.14 -4.11
N LYS A 44 -10.97 -13.73 -5.33
CA LYS A 44 -9.70 -13.04 -5.60
C LYS A 44 -9.65 -11.68 -4.91
N MET A 45 -10.78 -10.97 -4.86
CA MET A 45 -10.89 -9.71 -4.12
C MET A 45 -10.62 -9.88 -2.63
N GLN A 46 -11.20 -10.91 -2.01
CA GLN A 46 -10.97 -11.22 -0.60
C GLN A 46 -9.49 -11.47 -0.31
N HIS A 47 -8.85 -12.32 -1.11
CA HIS A 47 -7.43 -12.63 -0.96
C HIS A 47 -6.52 -11.40 -1.16
N ILE A 48 -6.90 -10.45 -2.02
CA ILE A 48 -6.18 -9.18 -2.17
C ILE A 48 -6.28 -8.35 -0.89
N LYS A 49 -7.47 -8.26 -0.28
CA LYS A 49 -7.67 -7.54 0.99
C LYS A 49 -6.88 -8.18 2.13
N GLU A 50 -6.87 -9.51 2.22
CA GLU A 50 -6.09 -10.27 3.19
C GLU A 50 -4.60 -9.95 3.02
N TYR A 51 -4.08 -10.00 1.80
CA TYR A 51 -2.67 -9.71 1.53
C TYR A 51 -2.27 -8.26 1.87
N ILE A 52 -3.14 -7.27 1.58
CA ILE A 52 -2.90 -5.88 1.97
C ILE A 52 -2.91 -5.73 3.50
N ALA A 53 -3.81 -6.43 4.21
CA ALA A 53 -3.89 -6.37 5.67
C ALA A 53 -2.70 -7.06 6.36
N GLU A 54 -2.11 -8.06 5.71
CA GLU A 54 -0.87 -8.71 6.17
C GLU A 54 0.38 -7.86 5.88
N SER A 55 0.30 -6.93 4.93
CA SER A 55 1.34 -5.94 4.66
C SER A 55 1.20 -4.80 5.67
N GLU A 56 2.02 -4.76 6.73
CA GLU A 56 1.82 -3.93 7.93
C GLU A 56 1.36 -2.47 7.66
N ILE A 57 2.24 -1.64 7.09
CA ILE A 57 1.92 -0.25 6.74
C ILE A 57 1.82 -0.17 5.22
N THR A 58 0.64 0.19 4.70
CA THR A 58 0.40 0.33 3.26
C THR A 58 -0.06 1.72 2.84
N SER A 59 0.35 2.16 1.65
CA SER A 59 0.01 3.48 1.10
C SER A 59 0.20 3.52 -0.42
N ASP A 60 -0.13 4.64 -1.03
CA ASP A 60 0.13 4.96 -2.44
C ASP A 60 -0.46 3.94 -3.42
N PHE A 61 -1.72 3.56 -3.16
CA PHE A 61 -2.49 2.66 -4.01
C PHE A 61 -2.73 3.26 -5.41
N GLU A 62 -2.42 2.48 -6.44
CA GLU A 62 -2.57 2.87 -7.84
C GLU A 62 -2.93 1.66 -8.72
N ILE A 63 -3.66 1.89 -9.82
CA ILE A 63 -3.83 0.90 -10.89
C ILE A 63 -2.92 1.28 -12.05
N THR A 64 -1.98 0.39 -12.38
CA THR A 64 -0.97 0.61 -13.44
C THR A 64 -0.96 -0.52 -14.45
N GLU A 65 -0.33 -0.31 -15.60
CA GLU A 65 -0.15 -1.28 -16.68
C GLU A 65 1.26 -1.91 -16.69
N THR A 66 2.14 -1.41 -15.83
CA THR A 66 3.53 -1.87 -15.68
C THR A 66 3.81 -2.31 -14.25
N HIS A 67 4.73 -3.26 -14.08
CA HIS A 67 5.22 -3.66 -12.77
C HIS A 67 6.72 -3.39 -12.66
N GLY A 68 7.19 -3.17 -11.43
CA GLY A 68 8.60 -3.20 -11.05
C GLY A 68 8.94 -4.49 -10.32
N GLY A 69 10.17 -4.58 -9.80
CA GLY A 69 10.59 -5.67 -8.90
C GLY A 69 10.69 -7.06 -9.54
N HIS A 70 10.97 -8.05 -8.69
CA HIS A 70 11.01 -9.46 -9.08
C HIS A 70 9.69 -10.14 -8.76
N LYS A 71 9.38 -11.19 -9.52
CA LYS A 71 8.18 -11.99 -9.30
C LYS A 71 8.38 -12.91 -8.11
N GLU A 72 7.44 -12.89 -7.17
CA GLU A 72 7.37 -13.82 -6.04
C GLU A 72 6.08 -14.63 -6.06
N ASP A 73 6.19 -15.92 -5.76
CA ASP A 73 5.03 -16.80 -5.67
C ASP A 73 4.30 -16.60 -4.34
N CYS A 74 3.00 -16.31 -4.42
CA CYS A 74 2.13 -16.07 -3.27
C CYS A 74 1.25 -17.30 -3.08
N ILE A 75 1.84 -18.37 -2.54
CA ILE A 75 1.16 -19.64 -2.27
C ILE A 75 -0.02 -19.41 -1.33
N GLY A 76 -1.18 -19.98 -1.65
CA GLY A 76 -2.41 -19.80 -0.88
C GLY A 76 -3.28 -18.63 -1.37
N TYR A 77 -2.73 -17.69 -2.14
CA TYR A 77 -3.50 -16.59 -2.71
C TYR A 77 -4.11 -16.92 -4.08
N ALA A 78 -5.35 -16.47 -4.31
CA ALA A 78 -6.04 -16.65 -5.58
C ALA A 78 -5.37 -15.91 -6.76
N PHE A 79 -4.54 -14.90 -6.49
CA PHE A 79 -3.74 -14.19 -7.50
C PHE A 79 -2.40 -14.87 -7.82
N ARG A 80 -2.01 -15.90 -7.06
CA ARG A 80 -0.86 -16.82 -7.24
C ARG A 80 0.54 -16.21 -7.13
N TYR A 81 0.75 -14.97 -7.54
CA TYR A 81 2.05 -14.30 -7.47
C TYR A 81 1.86 -12.79 -7.43
N ALA A 82 2.85 -12.08 -6.92
CA ALA A 82 2.97 -10.63 -6.99
C ALA A 82 4.37 -10.27 -7.51
N TYR A 83 4.57 -9.03 -7.93
CA TYR A 83 5.91 -8.48 -8.08
C TYR A 83 6.24 -7.62 -6.87
N ILE A 84 7.47 -7.71 -6.40
CA ILE A 84 7.93 -7.03 -5.19
C ILE A 84 9.27 -6.36 -5.51
N ASP A 85 9.34 -5.04 -5.30
CA ASP A 85 10.58 -4.27 -5.27
C ASP A 85 10.88 -3.91 -3.82
N GLN A 86 11.55 -4.82 -3.12
CA GLN A 86 11.90 -4.65 -1.71
C GLN A 86 13.23 -3.90 -1.58
N ARG A 87 13.24 -2.90 -0.69
CA ARG A 87 14.41 -2.15 -0.26
C ARG A 87 14.65 -2.42 1.21
N ASN A 88 15.85 -2.89 1.52
CA ASN A 88 16.26 -3.14 2.90
C ASN A 88 16.94 -1.90 3.48
N GLY A 89 16.60 -1.56 4.72
CA GLY A 89 17.30 -0.53 5.49
C GLY A 89 18.76 -0.92 5.78
N TYR A 90 19.55 0.06 6.25
CA TYR A 90 20.98 -0.09 6.56
C TYR A 90 21.30 -1.19 7.58
N LEU A 91 20.31 -1.59 8.40
CA LEU A 91 20.46 -2.60 9.45
C LEU A 91 19.73 -3.92 9.14
N GLY A 92 19.02 -4.02 8.02
CA GLY A 92 18.34 -5.25 7.58
C GLY A 92 17.02 -5.57 8.28
N ASP A 93 16.65 -4.83 9.33
CA ASP A 93 15.41 -5.06 10.08
C ASP A 93 14.20 -4.33 9.47
N ASP A 94 14.41 -3.12 8.91
CA ASP A 94 13.35 -2.36 8.24
C ASP A 94 13.27 -2.75 6.76
N CYS A 95 12.08 -3.15 6.30
CA CYS A 95 11.82 -3.52 4.91
C CYS A 95 10.70 -2.64 4.36
N SER A 96 10.99 -1.90 3.29
CA SER A 96 9.98 -1.12 2.58
C SER A 96 10.08 -1.34 1.10
N GLY A 97 9.01 -1.09 0.36
CA GLY A 97 9.04 -1.36 -1.06
C GLY A 97 7.73 -1.13 -1.75
N GLU A 98 7.66 -1.61 -2.97
CA GLU A 98 6.46 -1.55 -3.80
C GLU A 98 6.03 -2.97 -4.16
N ILE A 99 4.72 -3.20 -4.14
CA ILE A 99 4.11 -4.47 -4.52
C ILE A 99 3.18 -4.22 -5.70
N TRP A 100 3.18 -5.15 -6.67
CA TRP A 100 2.25 -5.19 -7.78
C TRP A 100 1.50 -6.53 -7.82
N ILE A 101 0.20 -6.51 -7.52
CA ILE A 101 -0.67 -7.67 -7.65
C ILE A 101 -1.25 -7.73 -9.06
N PRO A 102 -1.10 -8.85 -9.80
CA PRO A 102 -1.62 -8.99 -11.16
C PRO A 102 -3.15 -9.03 -11.22
N LEU A 103 -3.70 -8.14 -12.04
CA LEU A 103 -5.12 -8.05 -12.38
C LEU A 103 -5.35 -8.51 -13.84
N PRO A 104 -6.59 -8.83 -14.22
CA PRO A 104 -6.92 -9.10 -15.62
C PRO A 104 -6.58 -7.93 -16.56
N LYS A 105 -6.44 -8.23 -17.85
CA LYS A 105 -6.15 -7.25 -18.91
C LYS A 105 -4.79 -6.54 -18.78
N GLY A 106 -3.79 -7.21 -18.20
CA GLY A 106 -2.43 -6.68 -18.09
C GLY A 106 -2.29 -5.51 -17.11
N LYS A 107 -3.22 -5.38 -16.16
CA LYS A 107 -3.18 -4.35 -15.12
C LYS A 107 -2.59 -4.90 -13.83
N PHE A 108 -2.17 -3.98 -12.96
CA PHE A 108 -1.63 -4.29 -11.64
C PHE A 108 -2.23 -3.35 -10.61
N LEU A 109 -2.56 -3.90 -9.44
CA LEU A 109 -2.74 -3.11 -8.23
C LEU A 109 -1.37 -2.87 -7.63
N LYS A 110 -0.92 -1.62 -7.63
CA LYS A 110 0.32 -1.17 -7.02
C LYS A 110 0.04 -0.59 -5.64
N PHE A 111 0.90 -0.87 -4.66
CA PHE A 111 0.93 -0.14 -3.39
C PHE A 111 2.32 -0.18 -2.77
N HIS A 112 2.62 0.81 -1.94
CA HIS A 112 3.80 0.84 -1.08
C HIS A 112 3.55 0.04 0.20
N PHE A 113 4.56 -0.67 0.68
CA PHE A 113 4.57 -1.29 2.00
C PHE A 113 5.79 -0.84 2.81
N ALA A 114 5.65 -0.83 4.13
CA ALA A 114 6.74 -0.69 5.08
C ALA A 114 6.49 -1.60 6.30
N MET A 115 7.56 -2.21 6.78
CA MET A 115 7.69 -3.02 7.99
C MET A 115 8.93 -2.56 8.75
#